data_AF-A0A3N5N6A2-F1
#
_entry.id   AF-A0A3N5N6A2-F1
#
_cell.length_a   1.000
_cell.length_b   1.000
_cell.length_c   1.000
_cell.angle_alpha   90.00
_cell.angle_beta   90.00
_cell.angle_gamma   90.00
#
_symmetry.space_group_name_H-M   'P 1'
#
loop_
_entity.id
_entity.type
_entity.pdbx_description
1 polymer ?
#
loop_
_entity_poly.entity_id
_entity_poly.type
_entity_poly.pdbx_seq_one_letter_code
_entity_poly.pdbx_strand_id
1 'polypeptide(L)'
;MNPQQYDVVVTTNQLGDILTDEGAGLVGGLGFAPVLCVGNRYAMAQATHGSAPDIAGKNIANPYAMIMSGQMLMAWLGRTREEPKATRAAALIDHAMEQVISAAQALGACRT
;
A
#
# COMPACT_ATOMS: atom_id res chain seq x y z
N MET A 1 1.92 -24.25 4.58
CA MET A 1 0.99 -23.10 4.59
C MET A 1 0.79 -22.66 3.15
N ASN A 2 -0.45 -22.45 2.66
CA ASN A 2 -0.76 -22.13 1.25
C ASN A 2 -1.60 -20.84 1.19
N PRO A 3 -1.02 -19.64 1.39
CA PRO A 3 -1.78 -18.39 1.42
C PRO A 3 -2.41 -18.05 0.06
N GLN A 4 -1.89 -18.58 -1.05
CA GLN A 4 -2.38 -18.34 -2.41
C GLN A 4 -3.78 -18.92 -2.68
N GLN A 5 -4.36 -19.68 -1.75
CA GLN A 5 -5.73 -20.18 -1.87
C GLN A 5 -6.80 -19.11 -1.60
N TYR A 6 -6.41 -17.94 -1.06
CA TYR A 6 -7.31 -16.84 -0.73
C TYR A 6 -7.17 -15.72 -1.75
N ASP A 7 -8.30 -15.14 -2.16
CA ASP A 7 -8.37 -13.94 -3.02
C ASP A 7 -8.76 -12.71 -2.18
N VAL A 8 -9.94 -12.77 -1.53
CA VAL A 8 -10.44 -11.73 -0.63
C VAL A 8 -10.82 -12.32 0.72
N VAL A 9 -10.41 -11.66 1.80
CA VAL A 9 -10.76 -12.04 3.18
C VAL A 9 -11.56 -10.90 3.81
N VAL A 10 -12.76 -11.22 4.31
CA VAL A 10 -13.60 -10.30 5.09
C VAL A 10 -13.64 -10.79 6.52
N THR A 11 -13.36 -9.91 7.47
CA THR A 11 -13.28 -10.28 8.89
C THR A 11 -13.66 -9.12 9.81
N THR A 12 -13.69 -9.38 11.12
CA THR A 12 -13.96 -8.37 12.16
C THR A 12 -12.73 -7.51 12.43
N ASN A 13 -12.92 -6.35 13.07
CA ASN A 13 -11.86 -5.36 13.29
C ASN A 13 -10.57 -5.97 13.88
N GLN A 14 -10.68 -6.64 15.04
CA GLN A 14 -9.51 -7.18 15.74
C GLN A 14 -8.83 -8.33 14.99
N LEU A 15 -9.60 -9.19 14.32
CA LEU A 15 -9.04 -10.24 13.49
C LEU A 15 -8.42 -9.68 12.21
N GLY A 16 -8.97 -8.59 11.69
CA GLY A 16 -8.44 -7.86 10.54
C GLY A 16 -7.05 -7.33 10.85
N ASP A 17 -6.91 -6.61 11.96
CA ASP A 17 -5.64 -6.06 12.46
C ASP A 17 -4.54 -7.13 12.52
N ILE A 18 -4.84 -8.26 13.18
CA ILE A 18 -3.90 -9.40 13.29
C ILE A 18 -3.57 -9.99 11.90
N LEU A 19 -4.59 -10.27 11.08
CA LEU A 19 -4.38 -10.93 9.80
C LEU A 19 -3.67 -10.04 8.78
N THR A 20 -3.85 -8.72 8.85
CA THR A 20 -3.15 -7.80 7.95
C THR A 20 -1.65 -7.72 8.26
N ASP A 21 -1.26 -7.81 9.53
CA ASP A 21 0.16 -7.84 9.93
C ASP A 21 0.83 -9.15 9.51
N GLU A 22 0.17 -10.29 9.75
CA GLU A 22 0.65 -11.60 9.28
C GLU A 22 0.75 -11.64 7.74
N GLY A 23 -0.26 -11.09 7.06
CA GLY A 23 -0.26 -10.96 5.61
C GLY A 23 0.88 -10.10 5.08
N ALA A 24 1.17 -8.96 5.73
CA ALA A 24 2.31 -8.12 5.42
C ALA A 24 3.63 -8.89 5.59
N GLY A 25 3.77 -9.66 6.67
CA GLY A 25 4.92 -10.53 6.90
C GLY A 25 5.17 -11.54 5.77
N LEU A 26 4.12 -12.09 5.16
CA LEU A 26 4.22 -13.05 4.06
C LEU A 26 4.70 -12.42 2.73
N VAL A 27 4.45 -11.14 2.49
CA VAL A 27 4.76 -10.45 1.22
C VAL A 27 6.05 -9.64 1.24
N GLY A 28 6.77 -9.61 2.37
CA GLY A 28 8.05 -8.90 2.52
C GLY A 28 8.09 -7.83 3.61
N GLY A 29 7.05 -7.70 4.42
CA GLY A 29 6.95 -6.81 5.58
C GLY A 29 6.03 -5.61 5.36
N LEU A 30 5.82 -4.83 6.41
CA LEU A 30 4.88 -3.70 6.46
C LEU A 30 5.19 -2.59 5.43
N GLY A 31 6.45 -2.47 4.99
CA GLY A 31 6.85 -1.55 3.92
C GLY A 31 6.27 -1.85 2.54
N PHE A 32 5.75 -3.07 2.35
CA PHE A 32 5.12 -3.52 1.11
C PHE A 32 3.60 -3.64 1.23
N ALA A 33 3.01 -3.28 2.37
CA ALA A 33 1.58 -3.33 2.60
C ALA A 33 0.96 -1.93 2.46
N PRO A 34 0.33 -1.57 1.33
CA PRO A 34 -0.48 -0.36 1.23
C PRO A 34 -1.83 -0.54 1.92
N VAL A 35 -2.43 0.56 2.39
CA VAL A 35 -3.73 0.55 3.05
C VAL A 35 -4.59 1.77 2.67
N LEU A 36 -5.88 1.51 2.50
CA LEU A 36 -6.91 2.51 2.26
C LEU A 36 -8.08 2.28 3.22
N CYS A 37 -8.35 3.25 4.09
CA CYS A 37 -9.51 3.23 4.97
C CYS A 37 -10.66 3.97 4.28
N VAL A 38 -11.70 3.24 3.88
CA VAL A 38 -12.84 3.81 3.14
C VAL A 38 -14.06 3.93 4.06
N GLY A 39 -14.63 5.13 4.12
CA GLY A 39 -15.93 5.40 4.71
C GLY A 39 -16.95 5.86 3.66
N ASN A 40 -18.17 6.17 4.10
CA ASN A 40 -19.28 6.49 3.20
C ASN A 40 -19.05 7.74 2.32
N ARG A 41 -18.28 8.71 2.80
CA ARG A 41 -18.04 9.99 2.09
C ARG A 41 -16.57 10.27 1.80
N TYR A 42 -15.70 9.70 2.61
CA TYR A 42 -14.28 10.01 2.66
C TYR A 42 -13.49 8.71 2.64
N ALA A 43 -12.29 8.77 2.09
CA ALA A 43 -11.29 7.73 2.19
C ALA A 43 -9.96 8.33 2.65
N MET A 44 -9.19 7.56 3.39
CA MET A 44 -7.88 7.96 3.91
C MET A 44 -6.85 6.94 3.50
N ALA A 45 -5.80 7.41 2.82
CA ALA A 45 -4.63 6.61 2.51
C ALA A 45 -3.56 6.86 3.58
N GLN A 46 -2.91 5.81 4.04
CA GLN A 46 -1.79 5.91 4.97
C GLN A 46 -0.78 4.80 4.66
N ALA A 47 0.45 4.94 5.16
CA ALA A 47 1.36 3.81 5.21
C ALA A 47 0.96 2.86 6.34
N THR A 48 1.20 1.56 6.17
CA THR A 48 0.96 0.57 7.25
C THR A 48 2.08 0.61 8.29
N HIS A 49 3.30 0.96 7.90
CA HIS A 49 4.42 1.11 8.82
C HIS A 49 4.30 2.37 9.70
N GLY A 50 5.00 2.35 10.83
CA GLY A 50 5.08 3.49 11.76
C GLY A 50 5.99 4.62 11.27
N SER A 51 6.35 5.51 12.19
CA SER A 51 7.15 6.71 11.92
C SER A 51 8.65 6.47 11.69
N ALA A 52 9.15 5.27 12.01
CA ALA A 52 10.55 4.86 11.82
C ALA A 52 11.59 5.91 12.28
N PRO A 53 11.53 6.36 13.55
CA PRO A 53 12.33 7.50 14.03
C PRO A 53 13.85 7.24 13.98
N ASP A 54 14.26 5.97 14.04
CA ASP A 54 15.65 5.54 13.96
C ASP A 54 16.28 5.75 12.57
N ILE A 55 15.48 5.84 11.50
CA ILE A 55 15.94 6.12 10.13
C ILE A 55 15.57 7.51 9.61
N ALA A 56 14.88 8.32 10.42
CA ALA A 56 14.54 9.69 10.06
C ALA A 56 15.78 10.51 9.69
N GLY A 57 15.71 11.25 8.58
CA GLY A 57 16.82 12.08 8.07
C GLY A 57 17.95 11.31 7.38
N LYS A 58 17.89 9.98 7.30
CA LYS A 58 18.95 9.16 6.67
C LYS A 58 18.73 8.90 5.17
N ASN A 59 17.59 9.32 4.61
CA ASN A 59 17.21 9.13 3.20
C ASN A 59 17.24 7.66 2.73
N ILE A 60 16.81 6.74 3.61
CA ILE A 60 16.75 5.29 3.36
C ILE A 60 15.36 4.68 3.61
N ALA A 61 14.33 5.53 3.82
CA ALA A 61 12.97 5.04 4.06
C ALA A 61 12.38 4.47 2.77
N ASN A 62 11.69 3.32 2.86
CA ASN A 62 10.99 2.73 1.73
C ASN A 62 9.65 3.46 1.51
N PRO A 63 9.45 4.20 0.40
CA PRO A 63 8.22 4.96 0.18
C PRO A 63 7.08 4.13 -0.42
N TYR A 64 7.30 2.84 -0.71
CA TYR A 64 6.39 1.99 -1.48
C TYR A 64 4.97 1.99 -0.93
N ALA A 65 4.79 1.60 0.35
CA ALA A 65 3.47 1.50 0.97
C ALA A 65 2.69 2.80 0.86
N MET A 66 3.33 3.95 1.13
CA MET A 66 2.67 5.25 1.04
C MET A 66 2.27 5.62 -0.39
N ILE A 67 3.15 5.37 -1.37
CA ILE A 67 2.87 5.65 -2.78
C ILE A 67 1.69 4.79 -3.27
N MET A 68 1.72 3.49 -2.97
CA MET A 68 0.66 2.57 -3.39
C MET A 68 -0.67 2.83 -2.65
N SER A 69 -0.64 3.23 -1.38
CA SER A 69 -1.83 3.74 -0.69
C SER A 69 -2.41 4.97 -1.40
N GLY A 70 -1.56 5.91 -1.83
CA GLY A 70 -1.97 7.06 -2.62
C GLY A 70 -2.58 6.68 -3.97
N GLN A 71 -2.01 5.67 -4.64
CA GLN A 71 -2.56 5.07 -5.86
C GLN A 71 -3.98 4.54 -5.62
N MET A 72 -4.19 3.78 -4.54
CA MET A 72 -5.51 3.24 -4.17
C MET A 72 -6.53 4.35 -3.92
N LEU A 73 -6.11 5.45 -3.29
CA LEU A 73 -6.97 6.62 -3.08
C LEU A 73 -7.38 7.29 -4.40
N MET A 74 -6.44 7.44 -5.35
CA MET A 74 -6.75 7.98 -6.67
C MET A 74 -7.72 7.07 -7.43
N ALA A 75 -7.54 5.75 -7.36
CA ALA A 75 -8.47 4.78 -7.93
C ALA A 75 -9.86 4.85 -7.26
N TRP A 76 -9.91 5.06 -5.95
CA TRP A 76 -11.17 5.27 -5.22
C TRP A 76 -11.87 6.56 -5.65
N LEU A 77 -11.14 7.68 -5.77
CA LEU A 77 -11.68 8.96 -6.25
C LEU A 77 -12.21 8.83 -7.67
N GLY A 78 -11.47 8.20 -8.57
CA GLY A 78 -11.89 7.98 -9.95
C GLY A 78 -13.21 7.20 -10.05
N ARG A 79 -13.39 6.18 -9.21
CA ARG A 79 -14.62 5.37 -9.17
C ARG A 79 -15.79 6.06 -8.46
N THR A 80 -15.54 6.73 -7.33
CA THR A 80 -16.62 7.25 -6.47
C THR A 80 -17.04 8.68 -6.80
N ARG A 81 -16.15 9.45 -7.43
CA ARG A 81 -16.39 10.85 -7.83
C ARG A 81 -16.42 11.03 -9.34
N GLU A 82 -16.35 9.93 -10.10
CA GLU A 82 -16.34 9.92 -11.57
C GLU A 82 -15.26 10.85 -12.16
N GLU A 83 -14.08 10.90 -11.53
CA GLU A 83 -12.98 11.80 -11.93
C GLU A 83 -11.96 11.06 -12.81
N PRO A 84 -11.98 11.21 -14.15
CA PRO A 84 -11.16 10.40 -15.04
C PRO A 84 -9.66 10.67 -14.88
N LYS A 85 -9.28 11.88 -14.44
CA LYS A 85 -7.87 12.21 -14.17
C LYS A 85 -7.33 11.41 -12.99
N ALA A 86 -8.15 11.15 -11.97
CA ALA A 86 -7.77 10.33 -10.82
C ALA A 86 -7.58 8.86 -11.22
N THR A 87 -8.48 8.32 -12.04
CA THR A 87 -8.32 6.97 -12.63
C THR A 87 -7.03 6.87 -13.44
N ARG A 88 -6.74 7.87 -14.28
CA ARG A 88 -5.51 7.91 -15.07
C ARG A 88 -4.26 8.02 -14.20
N ALA A 89 -4.30 8.85 -13.16
CA ALA A 89 -3.19 8.98 -12.21
C ALA A 89 -2.90 7.66 -11.49
N ALA A 90 -3.95 6.96 -11.05
CA ALA A 90 -3.80 5.65 -10.41
C ALA A 90 -3.12 4.63 -11.33
N ALA A 91 -3.51 4.57 -12.60
CA ALA A 91 -2.89 3.69 -13.59
C ALA A 91 -1.42 4.06 -13.87
N LEU A 92 -1.10 5.36 -13.95
CA LEU A 92 0.27 5.81 -14.14
C LEU A 92 1.18 5.45 -12.97
N ILE A 93 0.69 5.59 -11.72
CA ILE A 93 1.46 5.22 -10.53
C ILE A 93 1.71 3.71 -10.51
N ASP A 94 0.69 2.91 -10.82
CA ASP A 94 0.78 1.44 -10.84
C ASP A 94 1.82 0.96 -11.86
N HIS A 95 1.74 1.44 -13.10
CA HIS A 95 2.73 1.12 -14.14
C HIS A 95 4.14 1.60 -13.80
N ALA A 96 4.29 2.80 -13.23
CA ALA A 96 5.60 3.30 -12.82
C ALA A 96 6.20 2.42 -11.72
N MET A 97 5.39 1.97 -10.77
CA MET A 97 5.84 1.09 -9.69
C MET A 97 6.24 -0.29 -10.20
N GLU A 98 5.47 -0.86 -11.12
CA GLU A 98 5.81 -2.13 -11.79
C GLU A 98 7.18 -2.04 -12.50
N GLN A 99 7.46 -0.93 -13.18
CA GLN A 99 8.75 -0.68 -13.81
C GLN A 99 9.89 -0.59 -12.80
N VAL A 100 9.71 0.13 -11.69
CA VAL A 100 10.72 0.29 -10.64
C VAL A 100 11.04 -1.04 -9.97
N ILE A 101 10.01 -1.83 -9.63
CA ILE A 101 10.20 -3.17 -9.05
C ILE A 101 10.91 -4.10 -10.04
N SER A 102 10.46 -4.13 -11.30
CA SER A 102 11.03 -5.01 -12.33
C SER A 102 12.48 -4.66 -12.68
N ALA A 103 12.85 -3.38 -12.59
CA ALA A 103 14.22 -2.91 -12.76
C ALA A 103 15.12 -3.22 -11.55
N ALA A 104 14.59 -3.87 -10.51
CA ALA A 104 15.26 -4.11 -9.23
C ALA A 104 15.82 -2.81 -8.59
N GLN A 105 15.19 -1.66 -8.85
CA GLN A 105 15.60 -0.39 -8.28
C GLN A 105 15.21 -0.33 -6.79
N ALA A 106 16.16 -0.77 -5.96
CA ALA A 106 16.41 -0.42 -4.55
C ALA A 106 15.25 -0.38 -3.53
N LEU A 107 14.06 -0.94 -3.79
CA LEU A 107 13.03 -1.06 -2.75
C LEU A 107 13.46 -2.03 -1.63
N GLY A 108 14.21 -3.09 -1.97
CA GLY A 108 14.76 -4.05 -0.99
C GLY A 108 15.96 -3.55 -0.17
N ALA A 109 16.57 -2.43 -0.56
CA ALA A 109 17.67 -1.80 0.19
C ALA A 109 17.16 -0.76 1.21
N CYS A 110 15.90 -0.33 1.06
CA CYS A 110 15.26 0.64 1.93
C CYS A 110 14.66 -0.03 3.18
N ARG A 111 14.47 0.75 4.25
CA ARG A 111 13.98 0.27 5.55
C ARG A 111 12.65 0.92 5.94
N THR A 112 11.91 0.26 6.82
CA THR A 112 10.66 0.74 7.45
C THR A 112 10.73 0.59 8.95
#